data_AF-A0A6V7KVI9-F1
#
_entry.id   AF-A0A6V7KVI9-F1
#
_cell.length_a   1.000
_cell.length_b   1.000
_cell.length_c   1.000
_cell.angle_alpha   90.00
_cell.angle_beta   90.00
_cell.angle_gamma   90.00
#
_symmetry.space_group_name_H-M   'P 1'
#
loop_
_entity.id
_entity.type
_entity.pdbx_description
1 polymer ?
#
loop_
_entity_poly.entity_id
_entity_poly.type
_entity_poly.pdbx_seq_one_letter_code
_entity_poly.pdbx_strand_id
1 'polypeptide(L)' 'YADPVADLLDRWGVFRARLFRESCVFHRGNYVKDLNKLGRDLQNIIIIDNSPASYVFHPDNA' A
#
# COMPACT_ATOMS: atom_id res chain seq x y z
N TYR A 1 4.68 12.25 7.83
CA TYR A 1 3.32 12.79 8.14
C TYR A 1 2.42 11.73 8.77
N ALA A 2 2.34 10.52 8.19
CA ALA A 2 1.41 9.49 8.67
C ALA A 2 1.88 8.73 9.92
N ASP A 3 3.16 8.85 10.33
CA ASP A 3 3.70 8.13 11.49
C ASP A 3 2.90 8.31 12.79
N PRO A 4 2.51 9.53 13.22
CA PRO A 4 1.75 9.68 14.46
C PRO A 4 0.40 8.97 14.45
N VAL A 5 -0.26 8.88 13.28
CA VAL A 5 -1.53 8.17 13.13
C VAL A 5 -1.30 6.66 13.12
N ALA A 6 -0.24 6.21 12.44
CA ALA A 6 0.15 4.80 12.46
C ALA A 6 0.52 4.33 13.88
N ASP A 7 1.22 5.16 14.65
CA ASP A 7 1.56 4.89 16.06
C ASP A 7 0.32 4.81 16.95
N LEU A 8 -0.68 5.67 16.72
CA LEU A 8 -1.94 5.63 17.45
C LEU A 8 -2.76 4.37 17.15
N LEU A 9 -2.75 3.91 15.91
CA LEU A 9 -3.51 2.73 15.46
C LEU A 9 -2.81 1.42 15.86
N ASP A 10 -1.49 1.37 15.78
CA ASP A 10 -0.69 0.17 15.96
C ASP A 10 -0.37 -0.14 17.43
N ARG A 11 -1.41 -0.20 18.27
CA ARG A 11 -1.29 -0.39 19.73
C ARG A 11 -0.60 -1.71 20.13
N TRP A 12 -0.54 -2.67 19.22
CA TRP A 12 0.02 -4.01 19.45
C TRP A 12 1.24 -4.33 18.60
N GLY A 13 1.78 -3.38 17.83
CA GLY A 13 2.97 -3.60 16.99
C GLY A 13 2.74 -4.62 15.87
N VAL A 14 1.54 -4.64 15.29
CA VAL A 14 1.16 -5.55 14.20
C VAL A 14 1.68 -5.10 12.84
N PHE A 15 2.03 -3.81 12.67
CA PHE A 15 2.59 -3.33 11.41
C PHE A 15 4.03 -3.80 11.25
N ARG A 16 4.27 -4.68 10.27
CA ARG A 16 5.61 -5.20 9.96
C ARG A 16 6.48 -4.21 9.17
N ALA A 17 5.85 -3.30 8.44
CA ALA A 17 6.51 -2.28 7.63
C ALA A 17 5.55 -1.11 7.41
N ARG A 18 6.10 0.09 7.22
CA ARG A 18 5.36 1.29 6.86
C ARG A 18 5.92 1.81 5.54
N LEU A 19 5.06 1.81 4.52
CA LEU A 19 5.39 2.34 3.20
C LEU A 19 4.54 3.59 2.97
N PHE A 20 5.17 4.61 2.39
CA PHE A 20 4.57 5.92 2.20
C PHE A 20 4.56 6.30 0.72
N ARG A 21 4.26 7.57 0.42
CA ARG A 21 4.09 8.06 -0.95
C ARG A 21 5.36 7.87 -1.80
N GLU A 22 6.51 7.94 -1.17
CA GLU A 22 7.84 7.76 -1.77
C GLU A 22 8.05 6.32 -2.28
N SER A 23 7.28 5.35 -1.77
CA SER A 23 7.30 3.96 -2.22
C SER A 23 6.38 3.71 -3.42
N CYS A 24 5.47 4.64 -3.74
CA CYS A 24 4.54 4.50 -4.84
C CYS A 24 5.20 4.73 -6.21
N VAL A 25 4.63 4.15 -7.26
CA VAL A 25 4.97 4.45 -8.66
C VAL A 25 4.13 5.63 -9.12
N PHE A 26 4.76 6.66 -9.68
CA PHE A 26 4.03 7.74 -10.34
C PHE A 26 3.68 7.33 -11.77
N HIS A 27 2.40 7.09 -12.04
CA HIS A 27 1.89 6.61 -13.33
C HIS A 27 0.67 7.43 -13.76
N ARG A 28 0.75 8.06 -14.94
CA ARG A 28 -0.35 8.84 -15.55
C ARG A 28 -0.99 9.83 -14.55
N GLY A 29 -0.15 10.59 -13.83
CA GLY A 29 -0.63 11.60 -12.87
C GLY A 29 -1.09 11.06 -11.51
N ASN A 30 -1.06 9.75 -11.30
CA ASN A 30 -1.49 9.10 -10.06
C ASN A 30 -0.32 8.40 -9.36
N TYR A 31 -0.43 8.26 -8.04
CA TYR A 31 0.47 7.41 -7.25
C TYR A 31 -0.16 6.02 -7.12
N VAL A 32 0.47 5.02 -7.75
CA VAL A 32 0.03 3.63 -7.73
C VAL A 32 0.88 2.83 -6.75
N LYS A 33 0.22 2.05 -5.90
CA LYS A 33 0.81 1.12 -4.94
C LYS A 33 1.09 -0.20 -5.65
N ASP A 34 2.22 -0.26 -6.36
CA ASP A 34 2.61 -1.45 -7.12
C ASP A 34 3.02 -2.61 -6.19
N LEU A 35 2.13 -3.60 -6.06
CA LEU A 35 2.30 -4.76 -5.17
C LEU A 35 3.48 -5.65 -5.56
N ASN A 36 3.93 -5.64 -6.82
CA ASN A 36 5.13 -6.38 -7.24
C ASN A 36 6.39 -5.96 -6.47
N LYS A 37 6.42 -4.72 -5.97
CA LYS A 37 7.56 -4.19 -5.21
C LYS A 37 7.65 -4.74 -3.78
N LEU A 38 6.64 -5.47 -3.31
CA LEU A 38 6.61 -6.03 -1.95
C LEU A 38 7.46 -7.29 -1.79
N GLY A 39 7.97 -7.88 -2.89
CA GLY A 39 8.78 -9.10 -2.84
C GLY A 39 8.01 -10.31 -2.30
N ARG A 40 6.70 -10.36 -2.54
CA ARG A 40 5.77 -11.40 -2.09
C ARG A 40 4.96 -11.90 -3.28
N ASP A 41 4.52 -13.15 -3.20
CA ASP A 41 3.59 -13.69 -4.20
C ASP A 41 2.25 -12.95 -4.14
N LEU A 42 1.81 -12.41 -5.28
CA LEU A 42 0.57 -11.65 -5.42
C LEU A 42 -0.66 -12.48 -5.03
N GLN A 43 -0.63 -13.81 -5.17
CA GLN A 43 -1.76 -14.65 -4.75
C GLN A 43 -2.00 -14.61 -3.23
N ASN A 44 -1.01 -14.17 -2.45
CA ASN A 44 -1.06 -14.07 -0.99
C ASN A 44 -1.14 -12.62 -0.49
N ILE A 45 -1.55 -11.68 -1.35
CA ILE A 45 -1.63 -10.26 -1.02
C ILE A 45 -3.05 -9.75 -1.32
N ILE A 46 -3.59 -8.97 -0.39
CA ILE A 46 -4.79 -8.16 -0.60
C ILE A 46 -4.44 -6.72 -0.27
N ILE A 47 -5.01 -5.78 -1.02
CA ILE A 47 -4.93 -4.35 -0.73
C ILE A 47 -6.32 -3.81 -0.39
N ILE A 48 -6.41 -2.98 0.64
CA ILE A 48 -7.64 -2.27 0.99
C ILE A 48 -7.38 -0.78 0.78
N ASP A 49 -8.07 -0.18 -0.19
CA ASP A 49 -7.94 1.23 -0.53
C ASP A 49 -9.27 1.76 -1.08
N ASN A 50 -9.58 3.02 -0.81
CA ASN A 50 -10.82 3.65 -1.26
C ASN A 50 -10.68 4.36 -2.62
N SER A 51 -9.50 4.32 -3.25
CA SER A 51 -9.25 4.91 -4.57
C SER A 51 -8.81 3.86 -5.59
N PRO A 52 -9.61 3.57 -6.64
CA PRO A 52 -9.24 2.63 -7.69
C PRO A 52 -7.92 2.92 -8.40
N ALA A 53 -7.52 4.21 -8.47
CA ALA A 53 -6.24 4.60 -9.05
C ALA A 53 -5.04 4.07 -8.25
N SER A 54 -5.19 3.85 -6.94
CA SER A 54 -4.11 3.36 -6.05
C SER A 54 -3.68 1.94 -6.37
N TYR A 55 -4.56 1.10 -6.91
CA TYR A 55 -4.31 -0.33 -7.17
C TYR A 55 -4.54 -0.71 -8.64
N VAL A 56 -4.49 0.26 -9.55
CA VAL A 56 -4.79 0.04 -10.99
C VAL A 56 -3.92 -1.02 -11.67
N PHE A 57 -2.74 -1.34 -11.12
CA PHE A 57 -1.88 -2.43 -11.63
C PHE A 57 -2.30 -3.83 -11.15
N HIS A 58 -3.08 -3.92 -10.07
CA HIS A 58 -3.44 -5.17 -9.39
C HIS A 58 -4.93 -5.16 -8.98
N PRO A 59 -5.88 -4.99 -9.92
CA PRO A 59 -7.30 -4.86 -9.59
C PRO A 59 -7.90 -6.10 -8.93
N ASP A 60 -7.37 -7.29 -9.23
CA ASP A 60 -7.84 -8.57 -8.66
C ASP A 60 -7.42 -8.77 -7.19
N ASN A 61 -6.52 -7.92 -6.68
CA ASN A 61 -6.05 -7.96 -5.29
C ASN A 61 -6.80 -6.98 -4.37
N ALA A 62 -7.75 -6.19 -4.90
CA ALA A 62 -8.47 -5.14 -4.17
C ALA A 62 -9.86 -5.56 -3.68
#